data_AF-A0A5C6JU52-F1
#
_entry.id   AF-A0A5C6JU52-F1
#
_cell.length_a   1.000
_cell.length_b   1.000
_cell.length_c   1.000
_cell.angle_alpha   90.00
_cell.angle_beta   90.00
_cell.angle_gamma   90.00
#
_symmetry.space_group_name_H-M   'P 1'
#
loop_
_entity.id
_entity.type
_entity.pdbx_description
1 polymer ?
#
loop_
_entity_poly.entity_id
_entity_poly.type
_entity_poly.pdbx_seq_one_letter_code
_entity_poly.pdbx_strand_id
1 'polypeptide(L)' 'MGTALLDDFSLEMTGKDVAALEEARDSIPQGTRINVTFLAGEDHAARLAAARAVRRCGFVPVPHISARR' A
#
# COMPACT_ATOMS: atom_id res chain seq x y z
N MET A 1 -8.39 13.63 23.52
CA MET A 1 -9.13 14.37 22.48
C MET A 1 -9.16 13.49 21.24
N GLY A 2 -10.36 13.20 20.73
CA GLY A 2 -10.63 12.03 19.90
C GLY A 2 -9.99 12.06 18.52
N THR A 3 -9.17 11.06 18.24
CA THR A 3 -8.69 10.69 16.90
C THR A 3 -9.68 9.80 16.15
N ALA A 4 -10.93 9.68 16.63
CA ALA A 4 -11.92 8.70 16.16
C ALA A 4 -12.08 8.63 14.64
N LEU A 5 -11.86 9.74 13.92
CA LEU A 5 -11.91 9.77 12.45
C LEU A 5 -10.73 9.04 11.79
N LEU A 6 -9.57 9.02 12.42
CA LEU A 6 -8.34 8.39 11.96
C LEU A 6 -8.14 6.99 12.56
N ASP A 7 -9.07 6.49 13.37
CA ASP A 7 -8.99 5.13 13.88
C ASP A 7 -9.17 4.13 12.70
N ASP A 8 -8.33 3.11 12.64
CA ASP A 8 -8.32 2.08 11.56
C ASP A 8 -8.25 2.64 10.12
N PHE A 9 -7.48 3.73 9.93
CA PHE A 9 -7.23 4.27 8.60
C PHE A 9 -6.48 3.27 7.70
N SER A 10 -6.61 3.47 6.38
CA SER A 10 -5.79 2.82 5.36
C SER A 10 -5.00 3.86 4.58
N LEU A 11 -3.88 3.45 3.98
CA LEU A 11 -3.11 4.29 3.05
C LEU A 11 -3.22 3.75 1.63
N GLU A 12 -2.93 4.59 0.66
CA GLU A 12 -2.84 4.23 -0.76
C GLU A 12 -1.48 4.63 -1.31
N MET A 13 -0.93 3.79 -2.19
CA MET A 13 0.34 4.01 -2.88
C MET A 13 0.31 3.46 -4.31
N THR A 14 1.29 3.84 -5.12
CA THR A 14 1.59 3.23 -6.42
C THR A 14 2.74 2.24 -6.31
N GLY A 15 3.05 1.52 -7.40
CA GLY A 15 4.22 0.64 -7.43
C GLY A 15 5.55 1.38 -7.27
N LYS A 16 5.57 2.71 -7.48
CA LYS A 16 6.77 3.55 -7.43
C LYS A 16 7.14 4.00 -6.01
N ASP A 17 6.19 3.95 -5.08
CA ASP A 17 6.37 4.51 -3.74
C ASP A 17 6.96 3.51 -2.73
N VAL A 18 7.49 2.38 -3.20
CA VAL A 18 8.04 1.31 -2.34
C VAL A 18 9.15 1.82 -1.42
N ALA A 19 10.08 2.61 -1.94
CA ALA A 19 11.17 3.17 -1.12
C ALA A 19 10.62 4.09 0.00
N ALA A 20 9.66 4.96 -0.34
CA ALA A 20 9.02 5.84 0.64
C ALA A 20 8.23 5.05 1.71
N LEU A 21 7.57 3.94 1.32
CA LEU A 21 6.90 3.06 2.27
C LEU A 21 7.89 2.39 3.24
N GLU A 22 9.05 1.96 2.73
CA GLU A 22 10.11 1.35 3.54
C GLU A 22 10.70 2.37 4.54
N GLU A 23 10.93 3.60 4.11
CA GLU A 23 11.39 4.71 4.96
C GLU A 23 10.35 5.09 6.03
N ALA A 24 9.07 5.13 5.68
CA ALA A 24 7.98 5.50 6.58
C ALA A 24 7.53 4.36 7.52
N ARG A 25 8.10 3.16 7.39
CA ARG A 25 7.63 1.94 8.05
C ARG A 25 7.39 2.10 9.54
N ASP A 26 8.33 2.73 10.25
CA ASP A 26 8.29 2.84 11.72
C ASP A 26 7.29 3.89 12.22
N SER A 27 6.78 4.75 11.32
CA SER A 27 5.75 5.75 11.61
C SER A 27 4.33 5.26 11.33
N ILE A 28 4.17 4.14 10.63
CA ILE A 28 2.88 3.58 10.23
C ILE A 28 2.53 2.42 11.18
N PRO A 29 1.31 2.38 11.75
CA PRO A 29 0.88 1.27 12.57
C PRO A 29 1.02 -0.08 11.84
N GLN A 30 1.56 -1.09 12.53
CA GLN A 30 1.68 -2.43 11.96
C GLN A 30 0.28 -3.01 11.65
N GLY A 31 0.17 -3.77 10.56
CA GLY A 31 -1.11 -4.28 10.08
C GLY A 31 -1.98 -3.27 9.32
N THR A 32 -1.54 -2.02 9.15
CA THR A 32 -2.25 -1.03 8.31
C THR A 32 -2.50 -1.59 6.90
N ARG A 33 -3.71 -1.36 6.38
CA ARG A 33 -4.06 -1.71 5.00
C ARG A 33 -3.43 -0.71 4.04
N ILE A 34 -2.68 -1.21 3.06
CA ILE A 34 -2.06 -0.40 2.01
C ILE A 34 -2.65 -0.80 0.66
N ASN A 35 -3.47 0.09 0.09
CA ASN A 35 -4.02 -0.08 -1.24
C ASN A 35 -2.93 0.19 -2.27
N VAL A 36 -2.75 -0.73 -3.22
CA VAL A 36 -1.76 -0.59 -4.30
C VAL A 36 -2.49 -0.28 -5.60
N THR A 37 -2.41 0.98 -6.02
CA THR A 37 -3.15 1.52 -7.16
C THR A 37 -2.72 0.91 -8.49
N PHE A 38 -3.66 0.82 -9.42
CA PHE A 38 -3.41 0.42 -10.80
C PHE A 38 -3.33 1.68 -11.67
N LEU A 39 -2.12 2.07 -12.09
CA LEU A 39 -1.93 3.18 -13.03
C LEU A 39 -1.73 2.70 -14.46
N ALA A 40 -2.11 3.55 -15.42
CA ALA A 40 -1.85 3.31 -16.84
C ALA A 40 -0.33 3.28 -17.09
N GLY A 41 0.15 2.21 -17.72
CA GLY A 41 1.59 2.00 -17.98
C GLY A 41 2.33 1.17 -16.93
N GLU A 42 1.68 0.77 -15.83
CA GLU A 42 2.26 -0.19 -14.88
C GLU A 42 1.82 -1.63 -15.21
N ASP A 43 2.79 -2.54 -15.27
CA ASP A 43 2.53 -3.96 -15.46
C ASP A 43 2.11 -4.66 -14.15
N HIS A 44 1.72 -5.93 -14.26
CA HIS A 44 1.36 -6.72 -13.08
C HIS A 44 2.55 -7.08 -12.20
N ALA A 45 3.76 -7.13 -12.76
CA ALA A 45 4.96 -7.52 -12.03
C ALA A 45 5.35 -6.43 -11.02
N ALA A 46 5.30 -5.16 -11.43
CA ALA A 46 5.47 -4.00 -10.57
C ALA A 46 4.48 -4.02 -9.40
N ARG A 47 3.21 -4.34 -9.67
CA ARG A 47 2.19 -4.43 -8.61
C ARG A 47 2.44 -5.58 -7.65
N LEU A 48 2.83 -6.74 -8.17
CA LEU A 48 3.19 -7.89 -7.34
C LEU A 48 4.41 -7.59 -6.46
N ALA A 49 5.42 -6.89 -7.01
CA ALA A 49 6.58 -6.45 -6.27
C ALA A 49 6.21 -5.48 -5.13
N ALA A 50 5.35 -4.50 -5.42
CA ALA A 50 4.84 -3.57 -4.41
C ALA A 50 4.04 -4.29 -3.32
N ALA A 51 3.12 -5.18 -3.68
CA ALA A 51 2.35 -5.96 -2.71
C ALA A 51 3.27 -6.83 -1.81
N ARG A 52 4.35 -7.38 -2.35
CA ARG A 52 5.36 -8.11 -1.57
C ARG A 52 6.12 -7.18 -0.62
N ALA A 53 6.48 -5.98 -1.06
CA ALA A 53 7.14 -4.98 -0.21
C ALA A 53 6.26 -4.59 0.99
N VAL A 54 4.99 -4.28 0.72
CA VAL A 54 3.98 -4.01 1.76
C VAL A 54 3.94 -5.14 2.81
N ARG A 55 3.90 -6.42 2.39
CA ARG A 55 3.94 -7.54 3.35
C ARG A 55 5.24 -7.59 4.16
N ARG A 56 6.39 -7.34 3.53
CA ARG A 56 7.70 -7.35 4.23
C ARG A 56 7.79 -6.25 5.28
N CYS A 57 7.14 -5.11 5.05
CA CYS A 57 7.08 -4.00 6.02
C CYS A 57 6.15 -4.27 7.21
N GLY A 58 5.40 -5.39 7.21
CA GLY A 58 4.46 -5.75 8.27
C GLY A 58 3.03 -5.20 8.06
N PHE A 59 2.72 -4.79 6.85
CA PHE A 59 1.41 -4.24 6.47
C PHE A 59 0.57 -5.24 5.68
N VAL A 60 -0.72 -4.92 5.48
CA VAL A 60 -1.67 -5.75 4.72
C VAL A 60 -1.83 -5.17 3.31
N PRO A 61 -1.34 -5.82 2.25
CA PRO A 61 -1.50 -5.33 0.88
C PRO A 61 -2.92 -5.54 0.36
N VAL A 62 -3.45 -4.52 -0.31
CA VAL A 62 -4.74 -4.55 -1.00
C VAL A 62 -4.51 -4.12 -2.46
N PRO A 63 -4.05 -5.01 -3.36
CA PRO A 63 -3.75 -4.63 -4.73
C PRO A 63 -5.04 -4.41 -5.54
N HIS A 64 -5.13 -3.28 -6.23
CA HIS A 64 -6.23 -3.03 -7.16
C HIS A 64 -6.08 -3.92 -8.41
N ILE A 65 -7.13 -4.70 -8.68
CA ILE A 65 -7.26 -5.52 -9.88
C ILE A 65 -8.39 -4.93 -10.72
N SER A 66 -8.02 -4.27 -11.82
CA SER A 66 -8.99 -3.67 -12.74
C SER A 66 -9.78 -4.75 -13.47
N ALA A 67 -11.12 -4.70 -13.36
CA ALA A 67 -12.02 -5.57 -14.12
C ALA A 67 -12.04 -5.23 -15.61
N ARG A 68 -11.81 -3.96 -15.96
CA ARG A 68 -11.64 -3.54 -17.36
C ARG A 68 -10.24 -3.92 -17.83
N ARG A 69 -10.20 -4.63 -18.96
CA ARG A 69 -9.13 -4.65 -19.96
C ARG A 69 -9.74 -5.02 -21.30
#